data_AF-A0AAW6WD32-F1
#
_entry.id   AF-A0AAW6WD32-F1
#
_cell.length_a   1.000
_cell.length_b   1.000
_cell.length_c   1.000
_cell.angle_alpha   90.00
_cell.angle_beta   90.00
_cell.angle_gamma   90.00
#
_symmetry.space_group_name_H-M   'P 1'
#
loop_
_entity.id
_entity.type
_entity.pdbx_description
1 polymer ?
#
loop_
_entity_poly.entity_id
_entity_poly.type
_entity_poly.pdbx_seq_one_letter_code
_entity_poly.pdbx_strand_id
1 'polypeptide(L)'
;MGEKKRRGYATQKQQDAATKRYLATEKGKEARKKTVAKSQAKKFVKEFANLEELEELQNLIKKEREEMEMKKWEDVKESVNLSTDVNVDKDNLDKAGNCIVDITGGKYKGFSVVGKMVSGEDEDTLTIDDAAVLYDPAE
;
A
#
# COMPACT_ATOMS: atom_id res chain seq x y z
N MET A 1 -20.54 -36.26 16.23
CA MET A 1 -20.11 -34.86 16.05
C MET A 1 -20.99 -34.24 14.98
N GLY A 2 -21.87 -33.29 15.34
CA GLY A 2 -22.82 -32.69 14.39
C GLY A 2 -22.14 -31.78 13.36
N GLU A 3 -22.62 -31.81 12.12
CA GLU A 3 -22.13 -30.99 11.00
C GLU A 3 -22.17 -29.50 11.35
N LYS A 4 -21.00 -28.88 11.55
CA LYS A 4 -20.86 -27.44 11.85
C LYS A 4 -21.02 -26.60 10.58
N LYS A 5 -22.26 -26.36 10.16
CA LYS A 5 -22.59 -25.40 9.09
C LYS A 5 -22.48 -23.95 9.56
N ARG A 6 -22.12 -23.03 8.65
CA ARG A 6 -22.12 -21.57 8.90
C ARG A 6 -23.55 -21.02 8.93
N ARG A 7 -23.77 -19.91 9.66
CA ARG A 7 -25.07 -19.21 9.71
C ARG A 7 -25.46 -18.76 8.29
N GLY A 8 -26.67 -19.10 7.83
CA GLY A 8 -27.17 -18.77 6.49
C GLY A 8 -27.33 -19.93 5.51
N TYR A 9 -26.80 -21.13 5.80
CA TYR A 9 -27.01 -22.33 4.98
C TYR A 9 -27.95 -23.31 5.66
N ALA A 10 -28.82 -23.99 4.89
CA ALA A 10 -29.71 -25.00 5.45
C ALA A 10 -28.94 -26.30 5.76
N THR A 11 -27.97 -26.68 4.91
CA THR A 11 -27.14 -27.88 5.08
C THR A 11 -25.65 -27.63 4.81
N GLN A 12 -24.78 -28.52 5.32
CA GLN A 12 -23.34 -28.49 5.03
C GLN A 12 -23.06 -28.66 3.53
N LYS A 13 -23.79 -29.57 2.86
CA LYS A 13 -23.69 -29.80 1.42
C LYS A 13 -23.95 -28.54 0.59
N GLN A 14 -24.91 -27.70 1.00
CA GLN A 14 -25.17 -26.42 0.33
C GLN A 14 -24.00 -25.45 0.49
N GLN A 15 -23.41 -25.39 1.68
CA GLN A 15 -22.23 -24.58 1.94
C GLN A 15 -21.02 -25.05 1.13
N ASP A 16 -20.79 -26.36 1.05
CA ASP A 16 -19.69 -26.94 0.29
C ASP A 16 -19.86 -26.71 -1.21
N ALA A 17 -21.09 -26.85 -1.73
CA ALA A 17 -21.40 -26.55 -3.13
C ALA A 17 -21.19 -25.07 -3.45
N ALA A 18 -21.62 -24.16 -2.58
CA ALA A 18 -21.38 -22.71 -2.74
C ALA A 18 -19.87 -22.39 -2.71
N THR A 19 -19.13 -23.00 -1.79
CA THR A 19 -17.67 -22.84 -1.69
C THR A 19 -16.99 -23.35 -2.95
N LYS A 20 -17.37 -24.52 -3.46
CA LYS A 20 -16.83 -25.08 -4.71
C LYS A 20 -17.08 -24.17 -5.90
N ARG A 21 -18.28 -23.58 -6.01
CA ARG A 21 -18.61 -22.62 -7.06
C ARG A 21 -17.74 -21.37 -6.96
N TYR A 22 -17.60 -20.79 -5.76
CA TYR A 22 -16.74 -19.62 -5.56
C TYR A 22 -15.28 -19.91 -5.91
N LEU A 23 -14.73 -21.03 -5.45
CA LEU A 23 -13.34 -21.43 -5.74
C LEU A 23 -13.07 -21.71 -7.22
N ALA A 24 -14.11 -21.96 -8.02
CA ALA A 24 -14.00 -22.12 -9.47
C ALA A 24 -13.94 -20.79 -10.23
N THR A 25 -14.36 -19.67 -9.61
CA THR A 25 -14.23 -18.32 -10.19
C THR A 25 -12.78 -17.82 -10.15
N GLU A 26 -12.41 -16.89 -11.03
CA GLU A 26 -11.07 -16.30 -11.03
C GLU A 26 -10.73 -15.63 -9.69
N LYS A 27 -11.65 -14.80 -9.17
CA LYS A 27 -11.53 -14.18 -7.84
C LYS A 27 -11.30 -15.20 -6.73
N GLY A 28 -12.02 -16.33 -6.77
CA GLY A 28 -11.86 -17.41 -5.80
C GLY A 28 -10.53 -18.17 -5.94
N LYS A 29 -10.06 -18.38 -7.17
CA LYS A 29 -8.74 -18.98 -7.45
C LYS A 29 -7.62 -18.09 -6.92
N GLU A 30 -7.66 -16.79 -7.16
CA GLU A 30 -6.67 -15.83 -6.65
C GLU A 30 -6.66 -15.76 -5.12
N ALA A 31 -7.84 -15.65 -4.50
CA ALA A 31 -7.95 -15.66 -3.04
C ALA A 31 -7.38 -16.96 -2.43
N ARG A 32 -7.61 -18.11 -3.10
CA ARG A 32 -7.04 -19.39 -2.69
C ARG A 32 -5.53 -19.41 -2.85
N LYS A 33 -4.97 -18.95 -3.97
CA LYS A 33 -3.51 -18.87 -4.21
C LYS A 33 -2.83 -18.09 -3.08
N LYS A 34 -3.34 -16.89 -2.75
CA LYS A 34 -2.84 -16.06 -1.65
C LYS A 34 -2.89 -16.78 -0.30
N THR A 35 -4.01 -17.44 -0.01
CA THR A 35 -4.19 -18.18 1.25
C THR A 35 -3.23 -19.36 1.38
N VAL A 36 -3.07 -20.15 0.31
CA VAL A 36 -2.16 -21.30 0.27
C VAL A 36 -0.72 -20.85 0.44
N ALA A 37 -0.28 -19.84 -0.32
CA ALA A 37 1.06 -19.28 -0.21
C ALA A 37 1.37 -18.79 1.20
N LYS A 38 0.45 -18.04 1.83
CA LYS A 38 0.60 -17.58 3.22
C LYS A 38 0.72 -18.74 4.20
N SER A 39 -0.06 -19.80 4.01
CA SER A 39 0.00 -20.99 4.88
C SER A 39 1.30 -21.75 4.70
N GLN A 40 1.78 -21.91 3.47
CA GLN A 40 3.04 -22.59 3.16
C GLN A 40 4.24 -21.82 3.70
N ALA A 41 4.28 -20.49 3.53
CA ALA A 41 5.34 -19.65 4.09
C ALA A 41 5.42 -19.78 5.62
N LYS A 42 4.27 -19.75 6.32
CA LYS A 42 4.23 -19.99 7.77
C LYS A 42 4.75 -21.37 8.15
N LYS A 43 4.41 -22.39 7.36
CA LYS A 43 4.88 -23.76 7.60
C LYS A 43 6.39 -23.84 7.42
N PHE A 44 6.91 -23.25 6.34
CA PHE A 44 8.34 -23.20 6.04
C PHE A 44 9.14 -22.59 7.20
N VAL A 45 8.77 -21.37 7.60
CA VAL A 45 9.44 -20.65 8.70
C VAL A 45 9.44 -21.43 10.01
N LYS A 46 8.39 -22.20 10.30
CA LYS A 46 8.25 -22.91 11.57
C LYS A 46 8.88 -24.29 11.60
N GLU A 47 8.79 -25.02 10.49
CA GLU A 47 9.07 -26.46 10.46
C GLU A 47 10.29 -26.82 9.63
N PHE A 48 10.74 -25.95 8.73
CA PHE A 48 11.76 -26.30 7.72
C PHE A 48 12.95 -25.35 7.68
N ALA A 49 12.74 -24.05 7.91
CA ALA A 49 13.77 -23.04 7.71
C ALA A 49 14.96 -23.20 8.68
N ASN A 50 16.17 -23.05 8.14
CA ASN A 50 17.39 -22.93 8.92
C ASN A 50 17.74 -21.45 9.21
N LEU A 51 18.79 -21.20 9.99
CA LEU A 51 19.16 -19.83 10.42
C LEU A 51 19.45 -18.89 9.23
N GLU A 52 20.21 -19.35 8.24
CA GLU A 52 20.55 -18.57 7.04
C GLU A 52 19.30 -18.22 6.24
N GLU A 53 18.43 -19.21 5.98
CA GLU A 53 17.16 -18.99 5.27
C GLU A 53 16.22 -18.04 6.03
N LEU A 54 16.23 -18.07 7.36
CA LEU A 54 15.45 -17.13 8.18
C LEU A 54 15.98 -15.70 8.06
N GLU A 55 17.30 -15.50 8.05
CA GLU A 55 17.91 -14.18 7.85
C GLU A 55 17.63 -13.64 6.45
N GLU A 56 17.72 -14.47 5.40
CA GLU A 56 17.34 -14.10 4.04
C GLU A 56 15.87 -13.68 3.95
N LEU A 57 14.96 -14.48 4.53
CA LEU A 57 13.53 -14.17 4.55
C LEU A 57 13.25 -12.89 5.35
N GLN A 58 13.96 -12.64 6.45
CA GLN A 58 13.83 -11.41 7.22
C GLN A 58 14.24 -10.19 6.40
N ASN A 59 15.36 -10.25 5.68
CA ASN A 59 15.82 -9.16 4.82
C ASN A 59 14.84 -8.90 3.66
N LEU A 60 14.34 -9.96 3.02
CA LEU A 60 13.32 -9.86 1.98
C LEU A 60 12.05 -9.17 2.51
N ILE A 61 11.52 -9.64 3.64
CA ILE A 61 10.32 -9.06 4.26
C ILE A 61 10.55 -7.59 4.62
N LYS A 62 11.72 -7.25 5.17
CA LYS A 62 12.04 -5.86 5.53
C LYS A 62 12.02 -4.95 4.29
N LYS A 63 12.67 -5.36 3.21
CA LYS A 63 12.70 -4.60 1.95
C LYS A 63 11.30 -4.41 1.37
N GLU A 64 10.51 -5.47 1.25
CA GLU A 64 9.13 -5.39 0.73
C GLU A 64 8.26 -4.49 1.62
N ARG A 65 8.43 -4.54 2.95
CA ARG A 65 7.71 -3.63 3.86
C ARG A 65 8.12 -2.18 3.67
N GLU A 66 9.41 -1.88 3.48
CA GLU A 66 9.89 -0.52 3.19
C GLU A 66 9.35 0.03 1.86
N GLU A 67 9.10 -0.85 0.88
CA GLU A 67 8.44 -0.47 -0.39
C GLU A 67 6.93 -0.23 -0.21
N MET A 68 6.28 -0.92 0.74
CA MET A 68 4.86 -0.78 1.04
C MET A 68 4.54 0.27 2.12
N GLU A 69 5.50 0.63 2.97
CA GLU A 69 5.31 1.64 4.01
C GLU A 69 5.21 3.02 3.37
N MET A 70 4.19 3.77 3.79
CA MET A 70 4.04 5.15 3.38
C MET A 70 5.30 5.93 3.78
N LYS A 71 5.94 6.56 2.80
CA LYS A 71 7.19 7.28 3.02
C LYS A 71 6.90 8.68 3.52
N LYS A 72 7.72 9.17 4.46
CA LYS A 72 7.66 10.58 4.82
C LYS A 72 8.35 11.42 3.76
N TRP A 73 7.96 12.68 3.68
CA TRP A 73 8.58 13.65 2.79
C TRP A 73 10.08 13.77 3.08
N GLU A 74 10.48 13.76 4.36
CA GLU A 74 11.90 13.82 4.75
C GLU A 74 12.76 12.76 4.07
N ASP A 75 12.25 11.53 3.94
CA ASP A 75 12.98 10.40 3.37
C ASP A 75 13.12 10.48 1.84
N VAL A 76 12.32 11.34 1.18
CA VAL A 76 12.21 11.38 -0.29
C VAL A 76 12.52 12.75 -0.90
N LYS A 77 12.54 13.83 -0.11
CA LYS A 77 12.68 15.22 -0.59
C LYS A 77 13.94 15.45 -1.41
N GLU A 78 15.03 14.76 -1.10
CA GLU A 78 16.29 14.85 -1.87
C GLU A 78 16.21 14.16 -3.23
N SER A 79 15.26 13.23 -3.41
CA SER A 79 15.03 12.48 -4.65
C SER A 79 13.95 13.07 -5.54
N VAL A 80 13.34 14.20 -5.14
CA VAL A 80 12.24 14.87 -5.86
C VAL A 80 12.64 16.31 -6.15
N ASN A 81 12.72 16.69 -7.42
CA ASN A 81 12.95 18.08 -7.79
C ASN A 81 11.65 18.87 -7.79
N LEU A 82 11.45 19.76 -6.80
CA LEU A 82 10.24 20.58 -6.67
C LEU A 82 9.99 21.54 -7.84
N SER A 83 10.96 21.79 -8.72
CA SER A 83 10.77 22.64 -9.90
C SER A 83 10.34 21.87 -11.15
N THR A 84 10.61 20.56 -11.23
CA THR A 84 10.37 19.77 -12.45
C THR A 84 9.51 18.53 -12.25
N ASP A 85 9.52 17.96 -11.05
CA ASP A 85 8.95 16.63 -10.78
C ASP A 85 7.61 16.72 -10.05
N VAL A 86 7.14 17.91 -9.71
CA VAL A 86 5.89 18.12 -8.98
C VAL A 86 4.94 19.02 -9.74
N ASN A 87 3.65 18.79 -9.53
CA ASN A 87 2.57 19.65 -9.97
C ASN A 87 1.73 20.04 -8.76
N VAL A 88 1.33 21.31 -8.70
CA VAL A 88 0.41 21.82 -7.67
C VAL A 88 -0.74 22.49 -8.39
N ASP A 89 -1.96 22.03 -8.13
CA ASP A 89 -3.16 22.68 -8.62
C ASP A 89 -3.42 23.96 -7.80
N LYS A 90 -2.94 25.10 -8.33
CA LYS A 90 -3.05 26.41 -7.68
C LYS A 90 -4.51 26.88 -7.54
N ASP A 91 -5.42 26.33 -8.34
CA ASP A 91 -6.84 26.67 -8.27
C ASP A 91 -7.57 25.89 -7.15
N ASN A 92 -6.91 24.90 -6.55
CA ASN A 92 -7.47 24.03 -5.51
C ASN A 92 -6.75 24.18 -4.16
N LEU A 93 -6.44 25.42 -3.79
CA LEU A 93 -5.88 25.78 -2.48
C LEU A 93 -6.99 25.99 -1.44
N ASP A 94 -6.78 25.50 -0.23
CA ASP A 94 -7.66 25.86 0.88
C ASP A 94 -7.37 27.29 1.41
N LYS A 95 -8.23 27.81 2.30
CA LYS A 95 -8.06 29.16 2.87
C LYS A 95 -6.77 29.34 3.68
N ALA A 96 -6.16 28.26 4.14
CA ALA A 96 -4.90 28.27 4.88
C ALA A 96 -3.68 28.08 3.97
N GLY A 97 -3.89 27.91 2.66
CA GLY A 97 -2.86 27.66 1.66
C GLY A 97 -2.42 26.19 1.56
N ASN A 98 -3.13 25.25 2.19
CA ASN A 98 -2.81 23.83 2.03
C ASN A 98 -3.18 23.37 0.62
N CYS A 99 -2.29 22.57 0.03
CA CYS A 99 -2.46 21.99 -1.31
C CYS A 99 -2.06 20.53 -1.32
N ILE A 100 -2.51 19.84 -2.37
CA ILE A 100 -1.96 18.55 -2.76
C ILE A 100 -0.83 18.83 -3.76
N VAL A 101 0.33 18.24 -3.49
CA VAL A 101 1.50 18.26 -4.37
C VAL A 101 1.59 16.89 -5.02
N ASP A 102 1.32 16.83 -6.32
CA ASP A 102 1.38 15.59 -7.09
C ASP A 102 2.79 15.41 -7.65
N ILE A 103 3.41 14.28 -7.36
CA ILE A 103 4.72 13.93 -7.93
C ILE A 103 4.47 13.34 -9.32
N THR A 104 4.84 14.09 -10.36
CA THR A 104 4.62 13.76 -11.77
C THR A 104 5.86 13.21 -12.48
N GLY A 105 7.03 13.34 -11.85
CA GLY A 105 8.33 12.90 -12.37
C GLY A 105 9.13 12.02 -11.39
N GLY A 106 10.21 11.41 -11.90
CA GLY A 106 11.18 10.68 -11.08
C GLY A 106 10.67 9.35 -10.49
N LYS A 107 11.36 8.90 -9.43
CA LYS A 107 11.15 7.59 -8.76
C LYS A 107 9.78 7.48 -8.07
N TYR A 108 9.24 8.60 -7.61
CA TYR A 108 8.00 8.68 -6.84
C TYR A 108 6.81 9.18 -7.69
N LYS A 109 6.92 9.10 -9.02
CA LYS A 109 5.83 9.46 -9.93
C LYS A 109 4.55 8.70 -9.58
N GLY A 110 3.45 9.43 -9.47
CA GLY A 110 2.12 8.91 -9.15
C GLY A 110 1.75 9.07 -7.67
N PHE A 111 2.72 9.33 -6.78
CA PHE A 111 2.42 9.65 -5.39
C PHE A 111 2.07 11.13 -5.22
N SER A 112 1.32 11.43 -4.17
CA SER A 112 1.00 12.79 -3.75
C SER A 112 1.39 13.02 -2.29
N VAL A 113 1.63 14.27 -1.93
CA VAL A 113 1.94 14.69 -0.56
C VAL A 113 1.24 16.01 -0.24
N VAL A 114 0.87 16.21 1.03
CA VAL A 114 0.29 17.48 1.47
C VAL A 114 1.38 18.53 1.57
N GLY A 115 1.20 19.64 0.86
CA GLY A 115 2.06 20.82 0.92
C GLY A 115 1.29 22.05 1.36
N LYS A 116 2.01 23.16 1.44
CA LYS A 116 1.47 24.47 1.76
C LYS A 116 2.11 25.52 0.88
N MET A 117 1.27 26.24 0.15
CA MET A 117 1.64 27.42 -0.61
C MET A 117 1.53 28.66 0.29
N VAL A 118 2.61 29.42 0.36
CA VAL A 118 2.66 30.70 1.06
C VAL A 118 2.87 31.79 0.01
N SER A 119 1.87 32.65 -0.18
CA SER A 119 1.97 33.79 -1.09
C SER A 119 2.88 34.86 -0.49
N GLY A 120 3.99 35.13 -1.17
CA GLY A 120 4.87 36.27 -0.89
C GLY A 120 4.51 37.49 -1.73
N GLU A 121 5.16 38.63 -1.45
CA GLU A 121 4.97 39.87 -2.23
C GLU A 121 5.47 39.74 -3.67
N ASP A 122 6.53 38.95 -3.89
CA ASP A 122 7.18 38.76 -5.20
C ASP A 122 6.94 37.37 -5.81
N GLU A 123 6.87 36.32 -4.98
CA GLU A 123 6.66 34.95 -5.44
C GLU A 123 5.93 34.08 -4.40
N ASP A 124 5.12 33.13 -4.88
CA ASP A 124 4.54 32.10 -4.03
C ASP A 124 5.58 31.01 -3.73
N THR A 125 5.73 30.63 -2.47
CA THR A 125 6.64 29.57 -2.04
C THR A 125 5.89 28.29 -1.67
N LEU A 126 6.29 27.15 -2.25
CA LEU A 126 5.82 25.83 -1.84
C LEU A 126 6.67 25.29 -0.68
N THR A 127 6.01 24.86 0.39
CA THR A 127 6.64 24.18 1.53
C THR A 127 5.93 22.86 1.81
N ILE A 128 6.69 21.83 2.21
CA ILE A 128 6.16 20.51 2.58
C ILE A 128 6.79 20.14 3.91
N ASP A 129 5.97 19.75 4.88
CA ASP A 129 6.44 19.31 6.20
C ASP A 129 7.22 18.00 6.06
N ASP A 130 8.36 17.88 6.74
CA ASP A 130 9.18 16.67 6.75
C ASP A 130 8.40 15.44 7.24
N ALA A 131 7.43 15.65 8.14
CA ALA A 131 6.54 14.61 8.65
C ALA A 131 5.37 14.28 7.70
N ALA A 132 5.18 15.05 6.62
CA ALA A 132 4.12 14.79 5.65
C ALA A 132 4.31 13.41 5.00
N VAL A 133 3.21 12.69 4.81
CA VAL A 133 3.24 11.30 4.34
C VAL A 133 2.85 11.24 2.88
N LEU A 134 3.66 10.55 2.07
CA LEU A 134 3.34 10.24 0.68
C LEU A 134 2.24 9.18 0.64
N TYR A 135 1.28 9.39 -0.25
CA TYR A 135 0.20 8.44 -0.50
C TYR A 135 0.00 8.26 -2.00
N ASP A 136 -0.48 7.08 -2.40
CA ASP A 136 -0.93 6.83 -3.77
C ASP A 136 -2.42 7.25 -3.85
N PRO A 137 -2.78 8.31 -4.62
CA PRO A 137 -4.16 8.74 -4.77
C PRO A 137 -5.04 7.71 -5.53
N ALA A 138 -4.46 6.66 -6.13
CA ALA A 138 -5.18 5.62 -6.84
C ALA A 138 -5.52 4.38 -5.99
N GLU A 139 -4.99 4.25 -4.76
CA GLU A 139 -5.38 3.22 -3.77
C GLU A 139 -6.62 3.61 -2.94
#